data_AF-A0A0C2CY52-F1
#
_entry.id   AF-A0A0C2CY52-F1
#
_cell.length_a   1.000
_cell.length_b   1.000
_cell.length_c   1.000
_cell.angle_alpha   90.00
_cell.angle_beta   90.00
_cell.angle_gamma   90.00
#
_symmetry.space_group_name_H-M   'P 1'
#
loop_
_entity.id
_entity.type
_entity.pdbx_description
1 polymer ?
#
loop_
_entity_poly.entity_id
_entity_poly.type
_entity_poly.pdbx_seq_one_letter_code
_entity_poly.pdbx_strand_id
1 'polypeptide(L)' 'MNSQAEARNADCLLPKRVGRCRASFRRYYYDSEEKKCKMFTYGGCRGNGNRFLTEENCRKECMQDN' A
#
# COMPACT_ATOMS: atom_id res chain seq x y z
N MET A 1 18.29 20.31 -9.57
CA MET A 1 17.53 19.45 -10.51
C MET A 1 16.28 18.99 -9.77
N ASN A 2 15.26 19.86 -9.74
CA ASN A 2 14.03 19.67 -8.96
C ASN A 2 13.05 18.81 -9.76
N SER A 3 12.83 17.57 -9.32
CA SER A 3 11.89 16.64 -9.95
C SER A 3 10.72 16.35 -9.02
N GLN A 4 10.02 17.39 -8.55
CA GLN A 4 8.79 17.24 -7.78
C GLN A 4 7.63 17.87 -8.55
N ALA A 5 7.07 17.05 -9.44
CA ALA A 5 5.68 17.11 -9.87
C ALA A 5 5.11 15.73 -9.55
N GLU A 6 4.07 15.66 -8.71
CA GLU A 6 3.64 14.45 -8.01
C GLU A 6 3.14 13.34 -8.96
N ALA A 7 4.00 12.35 -9.22
CA ALA A 7 3.53 11.05 -9.63
C ALA A 7 2.91 10.37 -8.40
N ARG A 8 1.59 10.15 -8.41
CA ARG A 8 0.94 9.20 -7.47
C ARG A 8 1.83 7.97 -7.34
N ASN A 9 2.21 7.62 -6.10
CA ASN A 9 3.05 6.45 -5.86
C ASN A 9 2.40 5.24 -6.55
N ALA A 10 3.05 4.70 -7.59
CA ALA A 10 2.48 3.65 -8.43
C ALA A 10 2.11 2.39 -7.63
N ASP A 11 2.76 2.19 -6.48
CA ASP A 11 2.42 1.13 -5.55
C ASP A 11 0.97 1.21 -5.07
N CYS A 12 0.41 2.42 -4.90
CA CYS A 12 -0.97 2.61 -4.46
C CYS A 12 -2.00 2.00 -5.43
N LEU A 13 -1.64 1.78 -6.69
CA LEU A 13 -2.53 1.18 -7.70
C LEU A 13 -2.37 -0.34 -7.79
N LEU A 14 -1.40 -0.94 -7.09
CA LEU A 14 -1.20 -2.38 -7.11
C LEU A 14 -2.27 -3.08 -6.25
N PRO A 15 -2.70 -4.31 -6.58
CA PRO A 15 -3.60 -5.05 -5.70
C PRO A 15 -2.90 -5.46 -4.41
N LYS A 16 -3.66 -5.72 -3.33
CA LYS A 16 -3.10 -6.39 -2.14
C LYS A 16 -2.48 -7.74 -2.52
N ARG A 17 -1.30 -8.05 -1.97
CA ARG A 17 -0.60 -9.31 -2.24
C ARG A 17 -0.15 -10.02 -0.97
N VAL A 18 -0.82 -11.12 -0.63
CA VAL A 18 -0.49 -11.98 0.53
C VAL A 18 0.91 -12.61 0.36
N GLY A 19 1.24 -13.08 -0.84
CA GLY A 19 2.48 -13.81 -1.10
C GLY A 19 2.38 -15.30 -0.75
N ARG A 20 3.50 -16.03 -0.90
CA ARG A 20 3.51 -17.51 -0.79
C ARG A 20 3.85 -18.06 0.60
N CYS A 21 4.41 -17.21 1.47
CA CYS A 21 4.77 -17.61 2.83
C CYS A 21 3.51 -17.64 3.72
N ARG A 22 3.59 -18.36 4.85
CA ARG A 22 2.44 -18.66 5.72
C ARG A 22 2.49 -17.95 7.09
N ALA A 23 3.29 -16.91 7.23
CA ALA A 23 3.23 -16.06 8.42
C ALA A 23 1.96 -15.19 8.38
N SER A 24 1.55 -14.64 9.52
CA SER A 24 0.38 -13.76 9.61
C SER A 24 0.80 -12.37 10.09
N PHE A 25 1.17 -11.51 9.14
CA PHE A 25 1.50 -10.12 9.44
C PHE A 25 0.33 -9.20 9.08
N ARG A 26 -0.22 -8.51 10.08
CA ARG A 26 -1.21 -7.44 9.85
C ARG A 26 -0.54 -6.27 9.13
N ARG A 27 -1.08 -5.88 7.97
CA ARG A 27 -0.61 -4.76 7.14
C ARG A 27 -1.80 -3.99 6.56
N TYR A 28 -1.51 -2.84 5.97
CA TYR A 28 -2.49 -2.00 5.29
C TYR A 28 -2.15 -1.91 3.79
N TYR A 29 -3.17 -1.85 2.95
CA TYR A 29 -3.05 -1.57 1.52
C TYR A 29 -4.05 -0.47 1.15
N TYR A 30 -3.73 0.33 0.15
CA TYR A 30 -4.67 1.28 -0.43
C TYR A 30 -5.59 0.57 -1.42
N ASP A 31 -6.89 0.70 -1.17
CA ASP A 31 -7.95 0.26 -2.05
C ASP A 31 -8.38 1.45 -2.91
N SER A 32 -7.95 1.46 -4.18
CA SER A 32 -8.21 2.56 -5.10
C SER A 32 -9.67 2.65 -5.54
N GLU A 33 -10.42 1.56 -5.47
CA GLU A 33 -11.86 1.54 -5.79
C GLU A 33 -12.66 2.28 -4.73
N GLU A 34 -12.37 1.99 -3.45
CA GLU A 34 -13.02 2.65 -2.32
C GLU A 34 -12.32 3.92 -1.85
N LYS A 35 -11.14 4.22 -2.38
CA LYS A 35 -10.25 5.28 -1.91
C LYS A 35 -9.98 5.20 -0.41
N LYS A 36 -9.72 3.99 0.10
CA LYS A 36 -9.54 3.71 1.54
C LYS A 36 -8.31 2.86 1.81
N CYS A 37 -7.67 3.08 2.95
CA CYS A 37 -6.64 2.19 3.45
C CYS A 37 -7.30 1.07 4.26
N LYS A 38 -7.11 -0.18 3.82
CA LYS A 38 -7.73 -1.35 4.42
C LYS A 38 -6.69 -2.32 4.95
N MET A 39 -7.05 -3.03 6.01
CA MET A 39 -6.21 -4.07 6.60
C MET A 39 -6.21 -5.34 5.74
N PHE A 40 -5.07 -6.01 5.65
CA PHE A 40 -4.95 -7.36 5.08
C PHE A 40 -3.81 -8.15 5.76
N THR A 41 -3.81 -9.47 5.57
CA THR A 41 -2.75 -10.35 6.04
C THR A 41 -1.67 -10.50 4.98
N TYR A 42 -0.42 -10.19 5.35
CA TYR A 42 0.76 -10.46 4.55
C TYR A 42 1.45 -11.75 5.03
N GLY A 43 1.72 -12.65 4.09
CA GLY A 43 2.32 -13.96 4.31
C GLY A 43 3.79 -13.93 4.73
N GLY A 44 4.46 -12.77 4.61
CA GLY A 44 5.85 -12.58 5.02
C GLY A 44 6.87 -12.59 3.88
N CYS A 45 6.50 -13.01 2.67
CA CYS A 45 7.40 -12.95 1.51
C CYS A 45 6.66 -12.76 0.18
N ARG A 46 7.34 -12.21 -0.83
CA ARG A 46 6.82 -12.02 -2.20
C ARG A 46 5.50 -11.24 -2.30
N GLY A 47 5.34 -10.22 -1.45
CA GLY A 47 4.31 -9.19 -1.63
C GLY A 47 4.72 -8.17 -2.68
N ASN A 48 4.03 -7.03 -2.73
CA ASN A 48 4.36 -5.87 -3.56
C ASN A 48 4.45 -4.59 -2.70
N GLY A 49 4.57 -3.41 -3.32
CA GLY A 49 4.72 -2.14 -2.60
C GLY A 49 3.44 -1.60 -1.97
N ASN A 50 2.25 -2.07 -2.37
CA ASN A 50 0.98 -1.73 -1.70
C ASN A 50 0.83 -2.47 -0.36
N ARG A 51 1.74 -2.19 0.57
CA ARG A 51 1.84 -2.86 1.88
C ARG A 51 2.52 -1.96 2.90
N PHE A 52 1.71 -1.33 3.73
CA PHE A 52 2.14 -0.41 4.77
C PHE A 52 1.99 -1.04 6.16
N LEU A 53 2.81 -0.59 7.11
CA LEU A 53 2.78 -1.08 8.48
C LEU A 53 1.58 -0.52 9.28
N THR A 54 1.21 0.73 9.01
CA THR A 54 0.14 1.46 9.68
C THR A 54 -0.83 2.04 8.66
N GLU A 55 -2.06 2.30 9.10
CA GLU A 55 -3.06 2.96 8.27
C GLU A 55 -2.62 4.38 7.90
N GLU A 56 -2.04 5.12 8.84
CA GLU A 56 -1.52 6.48 8.62
C GLU A 56 -0.48 6.53 7.50
N ASN A 57 0.49 5.61 7.47
CA ASN A 57 1.49 5.54 6.40
C ASN A 57 0.83 5.27 5.05
N CYS A 58 -0.16 4.36 5.01
CA CYS A 58 -0.91 4.11 3.79
C CYS A 58 -1.64 5.37 3.30
N ARG A 59 -2.30 6.10 4.21
CA ARG A 59 -3.04 7.33 3.88
C ARG A 59 -2.09 8.43 3.40
N LYS A 60 -0.97 8.62 4.10
CA LYS A 60 0.05 9.60 3.74
C LYS A 60 0.66 9.34 2.36
N GLU A 61 0.87 8.08 1.99
CA GLU A 61 1.46 7.73 0.69
C GLU A 61 0.44 7.75 -0.46
N CYS A 62 -0.82 7.37 -0.20
CA CYS A 62 -1.80 7.08 -1.26
C CYS A 62 -3.03 7.99 -1.31
N MET A 63 -3.28 8.82 -0.29
CA MET A 63 -4.43 9.73 -0.21
C MET A 63 -4.02 11.21 -0.22
N GLN A 64 -2.85 11.55 -0.75
CA GLN A 64 -2.57 12.96 -1.00
C GLN A 64 -3.48 13.44 -2.13
N ASP A 65 -4.39 14.33 -1.77
CA ASP A 65 -5.17 15.11 -2.71
C ASP A 65 -4.24 16.21 -3.26
N ASN A 66 -4.08 16.24 -4.58
CA ASN A 66 -3.60 17.41 -5.30
C ASN A 66 -4.82 18.19 -5.77
#